data_AF-A0A959ZG57-F1
#
_entry.id   AF-A0A959ZG57-F1
#
_cell.length_a   1.000
_cell.length_b   1.000
_cell.length_c   1.000
_cell.angle_alpha   90.00
_cell.angle_beta   90.00
_cell.angle_gamma   90.00
#
_symmetry.space_group_name_H-M   'P 1'
#
loop_
_entity.id
_entity.type
_entity.pdbx_description
1 polymer ?
#
loop_
_entity_poly.entity_id
_entity_poly.type
_entity_poly.pdbx_seq_one_letter_code
_entity_poly.pdbx_strand_id
1 'polypeptide(L)'
;MSRYQNCFYYFRGPRDASREAAATKQLEDNTTKALINVLEHGGPELTASFLREVAGRDVEIRSENLEFFLQGGPPVAAPERMLVGLSVLDEIDPTSWRDEASKGGSRIDAVIHVPDQLSVFVETKVVDQLEGAQLNRHASRWRIEKAAAGSRESELPSTWKLITWSDVDRWARSINRDEVDPLPWFLVSQLKEFLGYAGLSTSWMFESQHFDFFEKENPDDRDPMVQSEIRARLGSIWDRVKELIGTKEFERSLGEVRVGNLGPEEDHGFAYSHHGQPVKLPNLTLEIGRGEVTVNLTGTMVDQYVRIKPWLATPAAEQFFSDNPGYSLDLFRRYVKRSKHAQKPVWQNSRFEFIRRIDIGTLSGNGLVAQLDEFESSLDPVWEKPGIHVCRAWPRELAQDSIELPTQIANEVKRLIPALRDLRK
;
A
#
# COMPACT_ATOMS: atom_id res chain seq x y z
N MET A 1 17.18 -2.84 -17.57
CA MET A 1 18.41 -3.55 -17.17
C MET A 1 18.01 -4.77 -16.35
N SER A 2 18.90 -5.74 -16.18
CA SER A 2 18.63 -6.87 -15.27
C SER A 2 18.89 -6.46 -13.82
N ARG A 3 18.16 -6.99 -12.83
CA ARG A 3 18.41 -6.75 -11.39
C ARG A 3 19.87 -7.01 -10.98
N TYR A 4 20.55 -7.92 -11.70
CA TYR A 4 21.96 -8.27 -11.46
C TYR A 4 22.95 -7.19 -11.90
N GLN A 5 22.49 -6.17 -12.62
CA GLN A 5 23.29 -5.00 -13.02
C GLN A 5 23.12 -3.82 -12.05
N ASN A 6 22.18 -3.90 -11.11
CA ASN A 6 21.92 -2.83 -10.16
C ASN A 6 22.96 -2.82 -9.03
N CYS A 7 23.59 -1.67 -8.78
CA CYS A 7 24.71 -1.57 -7.82
C CYS A 7 24.29 -1.68 -6.34
N PHE A 8 22.99 -1.64 -6.04
CA PHE A 8 22.44 -1.80 -4.69
C PHE A 8 21.88 -3.20 -4.43
N TYR A 9 21.79 -4.04 -5.47
CA TYR A 9 21.27 -5.39 -5.33
C TYR A 9 22.36 -6.36 -4.80
N TYR A 10 22.46 -6.47 -3.46
CA TYR A 10 23.43 -7.36 -2.81
C TYR A 10 22.82 -8.72 -2.48
N PHE A 11 23.30 -9.78 -3.15
CA PHE A 11 22.99 -11.16 -2.80
C PHE A 11 23.89 -11.63 -1.64
N ARG A 12 23.37 -11.64 -0.42
CA ARG A 12 23.92 -12.50 0.64
C ARG A 12 23.12 -13.80 0.64
N GLY A 13 23.79 -14.92 0.39
CA GLY A 13 23.16 -16.24 0.53
C GLY A 13 22.69 -16.45 1.99
N PRO A 14 21.61 -17.21 2.21
CA PRO A 14 21.04 -17.37 3.54
C PRO A 14 22.02 -18.02 4.51
N ARG A 15 22.12 -17.47 5.73
CA ARG A 15 22.70 -18.13 6.91
C ARG A 15 21.57 -18.38 7.92
N ASP A 16 21.16 -19.64 8.02
CA ASP A 16 20.49 -20.31 9.16
C ASP A 16 19.24 -19.71 9.85
N ALA A 17 18.61 -18.65 9.33
CA ALA A 17 17.24 -18.27 9.70
C ALA A 17 16.22 -18.84 8.70
N SER A 18 14.93 -18.92 9.08
CA SER A 18 13.87 -19.27 8.12
C SER A 18 14.01 -18.37 6.90
N ARG A 19 13.99 -18.97 5.70
CA ARG A 19 14.37 -18.31 4.44
C ARG A 19 13.70 -16.94 4.26
N GLU A 20 12.46 -16.81 4.72
CA GLU A 20 11.61 -15.64 4.57
C GLU A 20 11.99 -14.49 5.51
N ALA A 21 12.10 -14.72 6.83
CA ALA A 21 12.46 -13.65 7.78
C ALA A 21 13.88 -13.11 7.53
N ALA A 22 14.79 -13.98 7.09
CA ALA A 22 16.14 -13.60 6.67
C ALA A 22 16.13 -12.72 5.42
N ALA A 23 15.30 -13.09 4.43
CA ALA A 23 15.17 -12.34 3.18
C ALA A 23 14.56 -10.96 3.42
N THR A 24 13.49 -10.86 4.23
CA THR A 24 12.88 -9.58 4.59
C THR A 24 13.86 -8.65 5.29
N LYS A 25 14.58 -9.13 6.29
CA LYS A 25 15.58 -8.33 6.99
C LYS A 25 16.73 -7.90 6.08
N GLN A 26 17.17 -8.77 5.18
CA GLN A 26 18.19 -8.43 4.20
C GLN A 26 17.70 -7.37 3.21
N LEU A 27 16.44 -7.45 2.78
CA LEU A 27 15.83 -6.42 1.95
C LEU A 27 15.78 -5.07 2.68
N GLU A 28 15.40 -5.08 3.96
CA GLU A 28 15.40 -3.89 4.82
C GLU A 28 16.79 -3.24 4.90
N ASP A 29 17.79 -4.01 5.35
CA ASP A 29 19.19 -3.56 5.45
C ASP A 29 19.73 -3.02 4.10
N ASN A 30 19.43 -3.73 3.00
CA ASN A 30 19.89 -3.34 1.66
C ASN A 30 19.20 -2.05 1.18
N THR A 31 17.92 -1.87 1.46
CA THR A 31 17.16 -0.70 1.03
C THR A 31 17.61 0.54 1.78
N THR A 32 17.78 0.43 3.10
CA THR A 32 18.31 1.51 3.93
C THR A 32 19.71 1.90 3.48
N LYS A 33 20.58 0.90 3.25
CA LYS A 33 21.93 1.15 2.74
C LYS A 33 21.91 1.81 1.35
N ALA A 34 21.02 1.39 0.45
CA ALA A 34 20.90 1.98 -0.87
C ALA A 34 20.59 3.49 -0.79
N LEU A 35 19.59 3.86 0.03
CA LEU A 35 19.25 5.25 0.28
C LEU A 35 20.44 6.04 0.85
N ILE A 36 21.06 5.54 1.91
CA ILE A 36 22.19 6.24 2.55
C ILE A 36 23.38 6.39 1.61
N ASN A 37 23.72 5.37 0.83
CA ASN A 37 24.80 5.46 -0.16
C ASN A 37 24.52 6.53 -1.23
N VAL A 38 23.26 6.71 -1.63
CA VAL A 38 22.86 7.74 -2.60
C VAL A 38 23.04 9.13 -2.00
N LEU A 39 22.65 9.33 -0.74
CA LEU A 39 22.81 10.61 -0.05
C LEU A 39 24.29 10.91 0.24
N GLU A 40 25.04 9.91 0.69
CA GLU A 40 26.47 10.03 1.05
C GLU A 40 27.35 10.33 -0.16
N HIS A 41 27.12 9.62 -1.27
CA HIS A 41 27.97 9.75 -2.46
C HIS A 41 27.37 10.61 -3.56
N GLY A 42 26.12 11.07 -3.39
CA GLY A 42 25.43 11.97 -4.32
C GLY A 42 25.68 13.46 -4.07
N GLY A 43 26.41 13.80 -3.01
CA GLY A 43 26.79 15.18 -2.69
C GLY A 43 25.82 15.91 -1.74
N PRO A 44 26.26 17.05 -1.18
CA PRO A 44 25.50 17.79 -0.18
C PRO A 44 24.19 18.36 -0.72
N GLU A 45 24.13 18.75 -1.99
CA GLU A 45 22.93 19.30 -2.63
C GLU A 45 21.80 18.26 -2.69
N LEU A 46 22.14 17.02 -3.03
CA LEU A 46 21.18 15.92 -3.08
C LEU A 46 20.66 15.58 -1.67
N THR A 47 21.55 15.56 -0.67
CA THR A 47 21.14 15.37 0.73
C THR A 47 20.27 16.52 1.24
N ALA A 48 20.59 17.76 0.91
CA ALA A 48 19.79 18.92 1.28
C ALA A 48 18.39 18.87 0.64
N SER A 49 18.30 18.47 -0.64
CA SER A 49 17.01 18.24 -1.31
C SER A 49 16.20 17.14 -0.60
N PHE A 50 16.81 16.00 -0.26
CA PHE A 50 16.13 14.93 0.47
C PHE A 50 15.61 15.40 1.83
N LEU A 51 16.45 16.06 2.63
CA LEU A 51 16.05 16.56 3.95
C LEU A 51 14.89 17.55 3.85
N ARG A 52 14.92 18.43 2.84
CA ARG A 52 13.88 19.44 2.64
C ARG A 52 12.57 18.85 2.14
N GLU A 53 12.62 18.00 1.11
CA GLU A 53 11.44 17.50 0.40
C GLU A 53 10.79 16.30 1.09
N VAL A 54 11.60 15.43 1.72
CA VAL A 54 11.13 14.20 2.36
C VAL A 54 11.03 14.38 3.88
N ALA A 55 12.10 14.85 4.52
CA ALA A 55 12.11 15.02 5.99
C ALA A 55 11.48 16.35 6.47
N GLY A 56 11.21 17.30 5.56
CA GLY A 56 10.65 18.61 5.90
C GLY A 56 11.60 19.48 6.74
N ARG A 57 12.90 19.39 6.48
CA ARG A 57 13.96 20.15 7.16
C ARG A 57 14.88 20.81 6.14
N ASP A 58 14.90 22.14 6.17
CA ASP A 58 15.81 22.93 5.33
C ASP A 58 17.10 23.18 6.11
N VAL A 59 18.23 22.71 5.57
CA VAL A 59 19.53 22.76 6.23
C VAL A 59 20.57 23.18 5.21
N GLU A 60 21.43 24.14 5.57
CA GLU A 60 22.57 24.52 4.74
C GLU A 60 23.70 23.52 4.95
N ILE A 61 23.91 22.65 3.95
CA ILE A 61 24.93 21.59 4.02
C ILE A 61 26.19 22.05 3.28
N ARG A 62 27.31 22.07 4.00
CA ARG A 62 28.65 22.20 3.40
C ARG A 62 29.25 20.80 3.25
N SER A 63 29.86 20.52 2.11
CA SER A 63 30.37 19.19 1.72
C SER A 63 31.28 18.53 2.76
N GLU A 64 32.11 19.31 3.45
CA GLU A 64 33.09 18.81 4.43
C GLU A 64 32.50 18.37 5.78
N ASN A 65 31.24 18.68 6.06
CA ASN A 65 30.64 18.43 7.36
C ASN A 65 29.64 17.28 7.37
N LEU A 66 29.29 16.68 6.23
CA LEU A 66 28.22 15.69 6.20
C LEU A 66 28.72 14.29 6.60
N GLU A 67 28.10 13.68 7.60
CA GLU A 67 28.44 12.34 8.08
C GLU A 67 27.24 11.39 8.04
N PHE A 68 27.50 10.13 7.71
CA PHE A 68 26.48 9.09 7.65
C PHE A 68 26.88 7.88 8.50
N PHE A 69 25.89 7.30 9.17
CA PHE A 69 26.09 6.13 10.01
C PHE A 69 25.07 5.07 9.63
N LEU A 70 25.53 3.86 9.34
CA LEU A 70 24.68 2.69 9.20
C LEU A 70 24.72 1.87 10.49
N GLN A 71 23.57 1.41 10.96
CA GLN A 71 23.44 0.53 12.11
C GLN A 71 24.12 1.09 13.38
N GLY A 72 23.99 2.40 13.61
CA GLY A 72 24.74 3.16 14.61
C GLY A 72 24.42 4.65 14.54
N GLY A 73 25.20 5.50 15.22
CA GLY A 73 25.03 6.94 15.15
C GLY A 73 26.27 7.68 15.65
N PRO A 74 26.28 9.02 15.53
CA PRO A 74 27.44 9.82 15.91
C PRO A 74 27.73 9.69 17.41
N PRO A 75 29.00 9.84 17.84
CA PRO A 75 29.35 9.88 19.27
C PRO A 75 28.60 10.99 20.02
N VAL A 76 28.39 12.13 19.35
CA VAL A 76 27.65 13.28 19.85
C VAL A 76 26.64 13.70 18.79
N ALA A 77 25.35 13.61 19.11
CA ALA A 77 24.29 14.10 18.23
C ALA A 77 24.27 15.64 18.17
N ALA A 78 23.83 16.18 17.05
CA ALA A 78 23.68 17.62 16.84
C ALA A 78 22.63 18.24 17.81
N PRO A 79 22.57 19.58 17.90
CA PRO A 79 21.59 20.28 18.73
C PRO A 79 20.15 19.97 18.30
N GLU A 80 19.83 20.07 17.01
CA GLU A 80 18.55 19.62 16.48
C GLU A 80 18.59 18.13 16.19
N ARG A 81 17.51 17.42 16.55
CA ARG A 81 17.40 15.98 16.41
C ARG A 81 16.01 15.61 15.93
N MET A 82 15.96 14.74 14.95
CA MET A 82 14.72 14.25 14.38
C MET A 82 14.75 12.73 14.30
N LEU A 83 13.61 12.09 14.61
CA LEU A 83 13.40 10.68 14.36
C LEU A 83 12.52 10.53 13.11
N VAL A 84 13.01 9.80 12.13
CA VAL A 84 12.28 9.46 10.90
C VAL A 84 11.95 7.98 10.93
N GLY A 85 10.66 7.66 10.92
CA GLY A 85 10.16 6.32 10.68
C GLY A 85 9.82 6.16 9.20
N LEU A 86 10.56 5.32 8.48
CA LEU A 86 10.38 5.09 7.05
C LEU A 86 9.78 3.70 6.83
N SER A 87 8.56 3.63 6.31
CA SER A 87 7.86 2.36 6.09
C SER A 87 7.15 2.29 4.74
N VAL A 88 6.50 1.17 4.42
CA VAL A 88 5.65 1.09 3.21
C VAL A 88 4.32 1.82 3.42
N LEU A 89 3.78 1.79 4.65
CA LEU A 89 2.40 2.18 4.94
C LEU A 89 2.27 3.48 5.76
N ASP A 90 3.38 4.11 6.12
CA ASP A 90 3.40 5.30 7.02
C ASP A 90 2.82 5.03 8.42
N GLU A 91 2.80 3.77 8.85
CA GLU A 91 2.04 3.34 10.03
C GLU A 91 2.95 2.80 11.13
N ILE A 92 2.55 3.07 12.38
CA ILE A 92 3.07 2.41 13.58
C ILE A 92 2.04 1.39 14.04
N ASP A 93 2.46 0.15 14.31
CA ASP A 93 1.59 -0.88 14.86
C ASP A 93 0.98 -0.41 16.20
N PRO A 94 -0.35 -0.23 16.29
CA PRO A 94 -1.01 0.24 17.51
C PRO A 94 -0.83 -0.67 18.73
N THR A 95 -0.47 -1.93 18.52
CA THR A 95 -0.23 -2.91 19.59
C THR A 95 1.22 -2.93 20.06
N SER A 96 2.15 -2.45 19.24
CA SER A 96 3.60 -2.47 19.50
C SER A 96 4.09 -1.47 20.56
N TRP A 97 3.21 -0.59 21.06
CA TRP A 97 3.57 0.42 22.08
C TRP A 97 3.82 -0.16 23.46
N ARG A 98 3.41 -1.41 23.73
CA ARG A 98 3.37 -1.99 25.08
C ARG A 98 4.63 -2.77 25.47
N ASP A 99 5.61 -2.91 24.59
CA ASP A 99 6.82 -3.68 24.87
C ASP A 99 7.95 -2.84 25.50
N GLU A 100 7.86 -2.63 26.81
CA GLU A 100 9.00 -2.22 27.64
C GLU A 100 9.99 -3.38 27.91
N ALA A 101 9.65 -4.61 27.49
CA ALA A 101 10.34 -5.84 27.90
C ALA A 101 11.45 -6.35 26.95
N SER A 102 11.65 -5.75 25.77
CA SER A 102 12.77 -6.15 24.91
C SER A 102 14.09 -5.59 25.47
N LYS A 103 14.80 -6.38 26.27
CA LYS A 103 16.12 -6.09 26.86
C LYS A 103 17.26 -5.93 25.81
N GLY A 104 16.95 -5.78 24.53
CA GLY A 104 17.92 -5.58 23.46
C GLY A 104 18.20 -4.09 23.25
N GLY A 105 19.47 -3.71 23.15
CA GLY A 105 19.84 -2.35 22.76
C GLY A 105 19.23 -2.00 21.40
N SER A 106 18.47 -0.91 21.32
CA SER A 106 17.90 -0.42 20.06
C SER A 106 19.02 0.18 19.21
N ARG A 107 19.39 -0.51 18.14
CA ARG A 107 20.34 -0.04 17.12
C ARG A 107 19.53 0.60 16.01
N ILE A 108 19.73 1.90 15.77
CA ILE A 108 19.04 2.63 14.71
C ILE A 108 19.60 2.17 13.36
N ASP A 109 18.78 2.12 12.32
CA ASP A 109 19.20 1.61 11.01
C ASP A 109 20.16 2.57 10.31
N ALA A 110 19.89 3.87 10.37
CA ALA A 110 20.79 4.88 9.84
C ALA A 110 20.72 6.23 10.56
N VAL A 111 21.74 7.07 10.36
CA VAL A 111 21.74 8.48 10.75
C VAL A 111 22.34 9.33 9.64
N ILE A 112 21.64 10.42 9.30
CA ILE A 112 22.17 11.54 8.52
C ILE A 112 22.58 12.63 9.51
N HIS A 113 23.87 12.94 9.58
CA HIS A 113 24.42 13.86 10.57
C HIS A 113 25.03 15.08 9.89
N VAL A 114 24.46 16.25 10.21
CA VAL A 114 25.03 17.56 9.90
C VAL A 114 25.49 18.16 11.24
N PRO A 115 26.80 18.09 11.56
CA PRO A 115 27.40 18.61 12.77
C PRO A 115 26.93 20.04 13.07
N ASP A 116 26.70 20.28 14.35
CA ASP A 116 26.23 21.56 14.91
C ASP A 116 24.85 22.04 14.42
N GLN A 117 24.21 21.33 13.49
CA GLN A 117 22.90 21.68 12.93
C GLN A 117 21.87 20.61 13.28
N LEU A 118 21.88 19.47 12.59
CA LEU A 118 20.81 18.48 12.60
C LEU A 118 21.33 17.04 12.61
N SER A 119 20.70 16.17 13.41
CA SER A 119 20.85 14.71 13.31
C SER A 119 19.52 14.06 13.03
N VAL A 120 19.40 13.39 11.89
CA VAL A 120 18.21 12.65 11.48
C VAL A 120 18.45 11.16 11.69
N PHE A 121 17.74 10.59 12.65
CA PHE A 121 17.81 9.17 13.00
C PHE A 121 16.72 8.43 12.22
N VAL A 122 17.10 7.46 11.40
CA VAL A 122 16.19 6.77 10.47
C VAL A 122 16.00 5.33 10.92
N GLU A 123 14.76 4.96 11.21
CA GLU A 123 14.32 3.59 11.43
C GLU A 123 13.49 3.15 10.22
N THR A 124 13.73 1.96 9.70
CA THR A 124 13.16 1.52 8.43
C THR A 124 12.37 0.23 8.55
N LYS A 125 11.31 0.11 7.75
CA LYS A 125 10.57 -1.14 7.50
C LYS A 125 10.21 -1.25 6.03
N VAL A 126 10.43 -2.41 5.43
CA VAL A 126 10.14 -2.65 4.00
C VAL A 126 8.96 -3.61 3.75
N VAL A 127 8.44 -4.26 4.80
CA VAL A 127 7.30 -5.17 4.70
C VAL A 127 6.26 -4.86 5.78
N ASP A 128 6.69 -4.67 7.01
CA ASP A 128 5.83 -4.49 8.17
C ASP A 128 5.63 -3.01 8.58
N GLN A 129 4.75 -2.80 9.55
CA GLN A 129 4.57 -1.51 10.22
C GLN A 129 5.77 -1.21 11.14
N LEU A 130 5.95 0.07 11.46
CA LEU A 130 6.93 0.50 12.45
C LEU A 130 6.51 0.06 13.86
N GLU A 131 7.48 -0.25 14.71
CA GLU A 131 7.23 -0.61 16.10
C GLU A 131 7.33 0.62 17.02
N GLY A 132 6.23 1.02 17.63
CA GLY A 132 6.13 2.21 18.49
C GLY A 132 7.07 2.15 19.70
N ALA A 133 7.18 0.98 20.35
CA ALA A 133 8.15 0.79 21.43
C ALA A 133 9.60 0.94 20.94
N GLN A 134 9.92 0.45 19.74
CA GLN A 134 11.25 0.60 19.15
C GLN A 134 11.58 2.07 18.88
N LEU A 135 10.67 2.80 18.22
CA LEU A 135 10.83 4.23 17.97
C LEU A 135 11.03 5.02 19.27
N ASN A 136 10.24 4.72 20.32
CA ASN A 136 10.40 5.36 21.63
C ASN A 136 11.76 5.04 22.28
N ARG A 137 12.32 3.83 22.09
CA ARG A 137 13.68 3.51 22.54
C ARG A 137 14.73 4.34 21.79
N HIS A 138 14.59 4.52 20.48
CA HIS A 138 15.47 5.38 19.69
C HIS A 138 15.38 6.84 20.15
N ALA A 139 14.17 7.34 20.34
CA ALA A 139 13.95 8.70 20.85
C ALA A 139 14.62 8.90 22.22
N SER A 140 14.43 7.97 23.16
CA SER A 140 15.13 8.03 24.46
C SER A 140 16.66 7.98 24.33
N ARG A 141 17.20 7.06 23.52
CA ARG A 141 18.66 6.93 23.32
C ARG A 141 19.28 8.23 22.82
N TRP A 142 18.60 8.91 21.91
CA TRP A 142 19.10 10.10 21.23
C TRP A 142 18.55 11.41 21.80
N ARG A 143 17.89 11.36 22.96
CA ARG A 143 17.32 12.53 23.64
C ARG A 143 16.39 13.35 22.73
N ILE A 144 15.53 12.64 22.00
CA ILE A 144 14.39 13.16 21.25
C ILE A 144 13.16 12.97 22.12
N GLU A 145 12.18 13.85 21.98
CA GLU A 145 10.88 13.72 22.66
C GLU A 145 10.23 12.38 22.31
N LYS A 146 9.63 11.71 23.30
CA LYS A 146 8.92 10.44 23.11
C LYS A 146 7.47 10.68 22.76
N ALA A 147 6.91 9.83 21.92
CA ALA A 147 5.48 9.76 21.72
C ALA A 147 4.78 9.07 22.92
N ALA A 148 3.53 9.44 23.17
CA ALA A 148 2.71 8.76 24.17
C ALA A 148 2.36 7.35 23.69
N ALA A 149 2.10 6.44 24.64
CA ALA A 149 1.72 5.08 24.28
C ALA A 149 0.37 5.07 23.53
N GLY A 150 0.34 4.44 22.35
CA GLY A 150 -0.83 4.41 21.49
C GLY A 150 -1.08 5.69 20.70
N SER A 151 -0.09 6.60 20.63
CA SER A 151 -0.20 7.81 19.81
C SER A 151 -0.54 7.47 18.36
N ARG A 152 -1.51 8.22 17.83
CA ARG A 152 -1.75 8.28 16.37
C ARG A 152 -0.73 9.19 15.71
N GLU A 153 -0.62 9.14 14.38
CA GLU A 153 0.27 10.01 13.61
C GLU A 153 0.10 11.50 13.96
N SER A 154 -1.14 11.98 14.07
CA SER A 154 -1.48 13.36 14.43
C SER A 154 -1.05 13.78 15.85
N GLU A 155 -0.66 12.81 16.68
CA GLU A 155 -0.29 12.98 18.08
C GLU A 155 1.22 12.75 18.30
N LEU A 156 1.97 12.48 17.23
CA LEU A 156 3.41 12.30 17.32
C LEU A 156 4.11 13.64 17.61
N PRO A 157 5.24 13.61 18.35
CA PRO A 157 6.06 14.80 18.55
C PRO A 157 6.46 15.44 17.22
N SER A 158 6.57 16.77 17.18
CA SER A 158 7.03 17.51 15.98
C SER A 158 8.46 17.19 15.52
N THR A 159 9.23 16.53 16.40
CA THR A 159 10.56 15.99 16.14
C THR A 159 10.53 14.58 15.55
N TRP A 160 9.35 14.00 15.39
CA TRP A 160 9.13 12.76 14.68
C TRP A 160 8.53 13.06 13.31
N LYS A 161 8.92 12.27 12.32
CA LYS A 161 8.33 12.30 11.00
C LYS A 161 8.15 10.87 10.53
N LEU A 162 6.94 10.50 10.17
CA LEU A 162 6.70 9.29 9.40
C LEU A 162 6.75 9.65 7.92
N ILE A 163 7.41 8.80 7.13
CA ILE A 163 7.52 8.90 5.68
C ILE A 163 7.38 7.50 5.07
N THR A 164 7.05 7.47 3.79
CA THR A 164 6.95 6.24 3.02
C THR A 164 8.12 6.02 2.07
N TRP A 165 8.37 4.77 1.68
CA TRP A 165 9.26 4.49 0.55
C TRP A 165 8.75 5.09 -0.77
N SER A 166 7.42 5.26 -0.90
CA SER A 166 6.81 6.02 -1.99
C SER A 166 7.27 7.49 -2.00
N ASP A 167 7.44 8.11 -0.84
CA ASP A 167 7.98 9.47 -0.74
C ASP A 167 9.43 9.55 -1.20
N VAL A 168 10.24 8.54 -0.80
CA VAL A 168 11.64 8.41 -1.24
C VAL A 168 11.72 8.21 -2.76
N ASP A 169 10.89 7.35 -3.33
CA ASP A 169 10.86 7.14 -4.78
C ASP A 169 10.37 8.38 -5.54
N ARG A 170 9.35 9.07 -5.02
CA ARG A 170 8.85 10.33 -5.61
C ARG A 170 9.94 11.41 -5.62
N TRP A 171 10.66 11.56 -4.50
CA TRP A 171 11.82 12.44 -4.42
C TRP A 171 12.91 12.02 -5.42
N ALA A 172 13.29 10.75 -5.45
CA ALA A 172 14.30 10.29 -6.39
C ALA A 172 13.88 10.64 -7.83
N ARG A 173 12.60 10.44 -8.18
CA ARG A 173 12.01 10.76 -9.49
C ARG A 173 11.90 12.25 -9.79
N SER A 174 11.82 13.13 -8.79
CA SER A 174 11.83 14.59 -9.00
C SER A 174 13.19 15.11 -9.43
N ILE A 175 14.28 14.39 -9.11
CA ILE A 175 15.63 14.75 -9.54
C ILE A 175 15.74 14.69 -11.07
N ASN A 176 16.02 15.83 -11.68
CA ASN A 176 16.20 15.99 -13.12
C ASN A 176 17.64 15.70 -13.53
N ARG A 177 17.83 14.87 -14.56
CA ARG A 177 19.14 14.50 -15.10
C ARG A 177 19.99 15.71 -15.49
N ASP A 178 19.36 16.74 -16.04
CA ASP A 178 20.07 17.91 -16.56
C ASP A 178 20.50 18.89 -15.45
N GLU A 179 20.06 18.65 -14.21
CA GLU A 179 20.32 19.52 -13.05
C GLU A 179 21.34 18.92 -12.07
N VAL A 180 21.78 17.68 -12.29
CA VAL A 180 22.72 16.98 -11.41
C VAL A 180 23.91 16.41 -12.16
N ASP A 181 25.03 16.30 -11.47
CA ASP A 181 26.23 15.70 -12.01
C ASP A 181 26.02 14.21 -12.40
N PRO A 182 26.84 13.67 -13.32
CA PRO A 182 26.66 12.30 -13.81
C PRO A 182 26.70 11.22 -12.72
N LEU A 183 27.51 11.39 -11.68
CA LEU A 183 27.63 10.41 -10.59
C LEU A 183 26.39 10.42 -9.67
N PRO A 184 25.95 11.56 -9.10
CA PRO A 184 24.68 11.65 -8.38
C PRO A 184 23.49 11.14 -9.21
N TRP A 185 23.44 11.50 -10.50
CA TRP A 185 22.41 10.98 -11.40
C TRP A 185 22.45 9.45 -11.51
N PHE A 186 23.64 8.88 -11.70
CA PHE A 186 23.80 7.42 -11.75
C PHE A 186 23.28 6.78 -10.47
N LEU A 187 23.68 7.25 -9.29
CA LEU A 187 23.22 6.71 -8.00
C LEU A 187 21.70 6.80 -7.84
N VAL A 188 21.12 7.97 -8.14
CA VAL A 188 19.66 8.17 -8.08
C VAL A 188 18.94 7.25 -9.06
N SER A 189 19.47 7.06 -10.28
CA SER A 189 18.89 6.14 -11.26
C SER A 189 18.91 4.69 -10.77
N GLN A 190 20.01 4.28 -10.13
CA GLN A 190 20.13 2.95 -9.53
C GLN A 190 19.20 2.78 -8.33
N LEU A 191 18.96 3.82 -7.55
CA LEU A 191 17.99 3.81 -6.45
C LEU A 191 16.57 3.62 -6.99
N LYS A 192 16.16 4.37 -8.03
CA LYS A 192 14.85 4.22 -8.68
C LYS A 192 14.60 2.78 -9.14
N GLU A 193 15.58 2.20 -9.83
CA GLU A 193 15.50 0.80 -10.28
C GLU A 193 15.42 -0.17 -9.10
N PHE A 194 16.26 0.03 -8.08
CA PHE A 194 16.28 -0.81 -6.90
C PHE A 194 14.96 -0.77 -6.13
N LEU A 195 14.40 0.42 -5.90
CA LEU A 195 13.07 0.58 -5.29
C LEU A 195 11.99 -0.10 -6.14
N GLY A 196 12.10 -0.06 -7.47
CA GLY A 196 11.25 -0.84 -8.37
C GLY A 196 11.31 -2.34 -8.07
N TYR A 197 12.51 -2.92 -8.04
CA TYR A 197 12.71 -4.36 -7.78
C TYR A 197 12.39 -4.78 -6.34
N ALA A 198 12.49 -3.87 -5.38
CA ALA A 198 12.14 -4.11 -3.99
C ALA A 198 10.62 -4.04 -3.74
N GLY A 199 9.82 -3.62 -4.75
CA GLY A 199 8.41 -3.34 -4.56
C GLY A 199 8.17 -2.12 -3.67
N LEU A 200 9.06 -1.13 -3.74
CA LEU A 200 9.03 0.09 -2.92
C LEU A 200 8.87 1.37 -3.75
N SER A 201 8.88 1.24 -5.09
CA SER A 201 8.66 2.36 -6.00
C SER A 201 7.17 2.67 -6.12
N THR A 202 6.88 3.96 -6.33
CA THR A 202 5.61 4.48 -6.88
C THR A 202 5.30 3.99 -8.30
N SER A 203 6.00 2.99 -8.82
CA SER A 203 5.69 2.40 -10.12
C SER A 203 4.31 1.74 -10.05
N TRP A 204 3.31 2.47 -10.48
CA TRP A 204 1.90 2.07 -10.43
C TRP A 204 1.53 1.00 -11.48
N MET A 205 2.44 0.65 -12.39
CA MET A 205 2.17 -0.22 -13.52
C MET A 205 2.28 -1.69 -13.15
N PHE A 206 1.24 -2.49 -13.31
CA PHE A 206 1.40 -3.93 -13.15
C PHE A 206 2.22 -4.52 -14.29
N GLU A 207 3.08 -5.49 -13.97
CA GLU A 207 3.94 -6.21 -14.90
C GLU A 207 3.43 -7.65 -15.05
N SER A 208 3.87 -8.35 -16.09
CA SER A 208 3.45 -9.74 -16.33
C SER A 208 3.60 -10.65 -15.12
N GLN A 209 4.70 -10.52 -14.38
CA GLN A 209 4.93 -11.33 -13.20
C GLN A 209 3.86 -11.16 -12.10
N HIS A 210 3.18 -10.01 -12.02
CA HIS A 210 2.11 -9.78 -11.04
C HIS A 210 0.84 -10.56 -11.39
N PHE A 211 0.55 -10.73 -12.68
CA PHE A 211 -0.57 -11.55 -13.14
C PHE A 211 -0.22 -13.04 -13.06
N ASP A 212 1.00 -13.40 -13.49
CA ASP A 212 1.51 -14.77 -13.44
C ASP A 212 1.58 -15.31 -12.01
N PHE A 213 1.75 -14.43 -11.02
CA PHE A 213 1.66 -14.77 -9.59
C PHE A 213 0.36 -15.53 -9.26
N PHE A 214 -0.77 -15.10 -9.84
CA PHE A 214 -2.10 -15.70 -9.62
C PHE A 214 -2.39 -16.90 -10.52
N GLU A 215 -1.57 -17.15 -11.54
CA GLU A 215 -1.69 -18.34 -12.41
C GLU A 215 -1.06 -19.60 -11.79
N LYS A 216 -0.17 -19.42 -10.81
CA LYS A 216 0.49 -20.54 -10.12
C LYS A 216 -0.50 -21.32 -9.26
N GLU A 217 -0.72 -22.58 -9.63
CA GLU A 217 -1.61 -23.51 -8.92
C GLU A 217 -1.07 -23.88 -7.52
N ASN A 218 0.25 -24.00 -7.38
CA ASN A 218 0.88 -24.29 -6.10
C ASN A 218 1.32 -22.98 -5.42
N PRO A 219 0.77 -22.64 -4.23
CA PRO A 219 1.18 -21.46 -3.49
C PRO A 219 2.67 -21.38 -3.16
N ASP A 220 3.35 -22.52 -2.99
CA ASP A 220 4.77 -22.56 -2.66
C ASP A 220 5.67 -22.08 -3.82
N ASP A 221 5.14 -22.04 -5.04
CA ASP A 221 5.86 -21.53 -6.22
C ASP A 221 5.74 -20.00 -6.34
N ARG A 222 4.91 -19.36 -5.52
CA ARG A 222 4.69 -17.90 -5.54
C ARG A 222 5.89 -17.20 -4.89
N ASP A 223 6.40 -16.18 -5.59
CA ASP A 223 7.58 -15.44 -5.13
C ASP A 223 7.14 -14.38 -4.09
N PRO A 224 7.63 -14.44 -2.84
CA PRO A 224 7.30 -13.44 -1.81
C PRO A 224 7.69 -12.02 -2.20
N MET A 225 8.70 -11.83 -3.05
CA MET A 225 9.04 -10.50 -3.56
C MET A 225 7.94 -9.95 -4.47
N VAL A 226 7.43 -10.78 -5.39
CA VAL A 226 6.34 -10.39 -6.29
C VAL A 226 5.06 -10.10 -5.51
N GLN A 227 4.80 -10.86 -4.43
CA GLN A 227 3.70 -10.59 -3.50
C GLN A 227 3.81 -9.19 -2.86
N SER A 228 5.00 -8.83 -2.36
CA SER A 228 5.27 -7.50 -1.80
C SER A 228 5.13 -6.40 -2.84
N GLU A 229 5.62 -6.62 -4.07
CA GLU A 229 5.42 -5.70 -5.19
C GLU A 229 3.93 -5.46 -5.48
N ILE A 230 3.11 -6.51 -5.53
CA ILE A 230 1.66 -6.37 -5.76
C ILE A 230 1.02 -5.48 -4.67
N ARG A 231 1.35 -5.74 -3.40
CA ARG A 231 0.81 -4.99 -2.26
C ARG A 231 1.21 -3.51 -2.32
N ALA A 232 2.47 -3.24 -2.60
CA ALA A 232 2.96 -1.88 -2.72
C ALA A 232 2.30 -1.15 -3.88
N ARG A 233 2.18 -1.78 -5.05
CA ARG A 233 1.52 -1.18 -6.22
C ARG A 233 0.04 -0.86 -5.96
N LEU A 234 -0.68 -1.74 -5.28
CA LEU A 234 -2.05 -1.48 -4.84
C LEU A 234 -2.11 -0.26 -3.89
N GLY A 235 -1.21 -0.18 -2.91
CA GLY A 235 -1.11 0.96 -2.00
C GLY A 235 -0.80 2.26 -2.72
N SER A 236 0.23 2.24 -3.58
CA SER A 236 0.58 3.39 -4.41
C SER A 236 -0.61 3.83 -5.26
N ILE A 237 -1.31 2.95 -5.99
CA ILE A 237 -2.46 3.40 -6.81
C ILE A 237 -3.49 4.17 -5.96
N TRP A 238 -3.71 3.78 -4.70
CA TRP A 238 -4.57 4.55 -3.78
C TRP A 238 -3.97 5.90 -3.35
N ASP A 239 -2.66 6.01 -3.16
CA ASP A 239 -2.00 7.31 -2.95
C ASP A 239 -2.22 8.22 -4.17
N ARG A 240 -2.13 7.67 -5.38
CA ARG A 240 -2.41 8.42 -6.60
C ARG A 240 -3.87 8.88 -6.69
N VAL A 241 -4.80 8.02 -6.28
CA VAL A 241 -6.21 8.39 -6.14
C VAL A 241 -6.36 9.57 -5.17
N LYS A 242 -5.72 9.51 -4.00
CA LYS A 242 -5.73 10.57 -2.97
C LYS A 242 -5.19 11.90 -3.50
N GLU A 243 -4.07 11.87 -4.22
CA GLU A 243 -3.50 13.05 -4.87
C GLU A 243 -4.48 13.69 -5.87
N LEU A 244 -5.11 12.88 -6.72
CA LEU A 244 -5.96 13.37 -7.81
C LEU A 244 -7.33 13.87 -7.36
N ILE A 245 -7.95 13.25 -6.35
CA ILE A 245 -9.24 13.72 -5.81
C ILE A 245 -9.06 14.76 -4.70
N GLY A 246 -7.86 14.85 -4.12
CA GLY A 246 -7.50 15.74 -3.02
C GLY A 246 -7.73 15.10 -1.65
N THR A 247 -6.76 15.28 -0.74
CA THR A 247 -6.73 14.69 0.61
C THR A 247 -8.03 14.84 1.39
N LYS A 248 -8.60 16.06 1.43
CA LYS A 248 -9.86 16.32 2.15
C LYS A 248 -11.04 15.53 1.61
N GLU A 249 -11.12 15.39 0.28
CA GLU A 249 -12.20 14.65 -0.36
C GLU A 249 -12.04 13.15 -0.17
N PHE A 250 -10.79 12.68 -0.24
CA PHE A 250 -10.42 11.30 0.01
C PHE A 250 -10.79 10.87 1.43
N GLU A 251 -10.33 11.58 2.45
CA GLU A 251 -10.64 11.27 3.85
C GLU A 251 -12.15 11.30 4.13
N ARG A 252 -12.85 12.27 3.55
CA ARG A 252 -14.31 12.40 3.72
C ARG A 252 -15.09 11.25 3.07
N SER A 253 -14.67 10.82 1.88
CA SER A 253 -15.51 9.97 1.02
C SER A 253 -15.07 8.51 0.98
N LEU A 254 -13.79 8.26 1.26
CA LEU A 254 -13.14 6.96 1.18
C LEU A 254 -12.55 6.55 2.53
N GLY A 255 -12.30 7.50 3.43
CA GLY A 255 -11.72 7.22 4.74
C GLY A 255 -10.30 6.62 4.61
N GLU A 256 -9.99 5.68 5.50
CA GLU A 256 -8.72 4.96 5.51
C GLU A 256 -8.74 3.85 4.45
N VAL A 257 -7.64 3.69 3.72
CA VAL A 257 -7.45 2.58 2.78
C VAL A 257 -6.57 1.54 3.43
N ARG A 258 -6.90 0.26 3.22
CA ARG A 258 -6.04 -0.86 3.63
C ARG A 258 -5.77 -1.79 2.47
N VAL A 259 -4.49 -2.12 2.29
CA VAL A 259 -4.08 -3.22 1.42
C VAL A 259 -4.32 -4.54 2.15
N GLY A 260 -5.07 -5.45 1.50
CA GLY A 260 -5.35 -6.77 2.01
C GLY A 260 -4.09 -7.60 2.20
N ASN A 261 -4.15 -8.59 3.09
CA ASN A 261 -3.10 -9.59 3.17
C ASN A 261 -3.26 -10.53 1.97
N LEU A 262 -2.26 -10.57 1.10
CA LEU A 262 -2.25 -11.49 -0.03
C LEU A 262 -1.76 -12.86 0.44
N GLY A 263 -2.65 -13.70 0.95
CA GLY A 263 -2.31 -15.03 1.45
C GLY A 263 -1.87 -16.02 0.35
N PRO A 264 -1.25 -17.16 0.72
CA PRO A 264 -0.81 -18.17 -0.23
C PRO A 264 -1.96 -18.75 -1.08
N GLU A 265 -3.17 -18.85 -0.52
CA GLU A 265 -4.35 -19.42 -1.19
C GLU A 265 -5.21 -18.38 -1.94
N GLU A 266 -4.86 -17.09 -1.87
CA GLU A 266 -5.67 -16.04 -2.51
C GLU A 266 -5.51 -16.07 -4.03
N ASP A 267 -6.59 -15.91 -4.78
CA ASP A 267 -6.59 -15.88 -6.25
C ASP A 267 -6.52 -14.46 -6.83
N HIS A 268 -6.50 -13.45 -5.96
CA HIS A 268 -6.34 -12.03 -6.29
C HIS A 268 -5.72 -11.25 -5.11
N GLY A 269 -5.10 -10.11 -5.41
CA GLY A 269 -4.69 -9.11 -4.44
C GLY A 269 -5.67 -7.96 -4.42
N PHE A 270 -5.88 -7.33 -3.26
CA PHE A 270 -6.86 -6.25 -3.14
C PHE A 270 -6.44 -5.16 -2.16
N ALA A 271 -6.98 -3.97 -2.35
CA ALA A 271 -6.91 -2.85 -1.41
C ALA A 271 -8.23 -2.10 -1.38
N TYR A 272 -8.75 -1.80 -0.19
CA TYR A 272 -10.12 -1.31 -0.01
C TYR A 272 -10.18 -0.05 0.85
N SER A 273 -11.16 0.80 0.52
CA SER A 273 -11.51 2.01 1.27
C SER A 273 -12.36 1.71 2.51
N HIS A 274 -12.49 2.71 3.39
CA HIS A 274 -13.24 2.68 4.63
C HIS A 274 -12.75 1.61 5.62
N HIS A 275 -11.44 1.41 5.71
CA HIS A 275 -10.87 0.63 6.78
C HIS A 275 -11.31 1.18 8.16
N GLY A 276 -11.46 0.28 9.14
CA GLY A 276 -11.94 0.62 10.48
C GLY A 276 -13.42 0.97 10.61
N GLN A 277 -14.16 1.12 9.51
CA GLN A 277 -15.60 1.42 9.54
C GLN A 277 -16.47 0.15 9.61
N PRO A 278 -17.76 0.26 9.98
CA PRO A 278 -18.65 -0.89 10.04
C PRO A 278 -18.70 -1.64 8.70
N VAL A 279 -18.41 -2.94 8.74
CA VAL A 279 -18.38 -3.87 7.59
C VAL A 279 -19.72 -3.96 6.83
N LYS A 280 -20.77 -3.32 7.35
CA LYS A 280 -22.12 -3.29 6.80
C LYS A 280 -22.30 -2.30 5.65
N LEU A 281 -21.38 -1.33 5.50
CA LEU A 281 -21.49 -0.28 4.49
C LEU A 281 -20.67 -0.66 3.25
N PRO A 282 -21.17 -0.37 2.03
CA PRO A 282 -20.39 -0.54 0.81
C PRO A 282 -19.08 0.24 0.86
N ASN A 283 -18.06 -0.28 0.19
CA ASN A 283 -16.79 0.37 -0.01
C ASN A 283 -16.37 0.27 -1.48
N LEU A 284 -15.31 0.99 -1.83
CA LEU A 284 -14.58 0.78 -3.07
C LEU A 284 -13.35 -0.09 -2.82
N THR A 285 -13.14 -1.07 -3.69
CA THR A 285 -11.99 -1.98 -3.68
C THR A 285 -11.27 -1.93 -5.03
N LEU A 286 -9.95 -1.82 -5.00
CA LEU A 286 -9.08 -2.07 -6.15
C LEU A 286 -8.56 -3.51 -6.04
N GLU A 287 -8.72 -4.31 -7.10
CA GLU A 287 -8.29 -5.71 -7.14
C GLU A 287 -7.40 -5.98 -8.36
N ILE A 288 -6.46 -6.91 -8.21
CA ILE A 288 -5.69 -7.50 -9.31
C ILE A 288 -5.77 -9.01 -9.19
N GLY A 289 -6.14 -9.68 -10.29
CA GLY A 289 -6.10 -11.13 -10.40
C GLY A 289 -5.31 -11.57 -11.62
N ARG A 290 -5.43 -12.86 -11.99
CA ARG A 290 -4.71 -13.45 -13.14
C ARG A 290 -4.93 -12.76 -14.49
N GLY A 291 -6.09 -12.15 -14.70
CA GLY A 291 -6.51 -11.69 -16.03
C GLY A 291 -6.85 -10.21 -16.14
N GLU A 292 -6.93 -9.49 -15.02
CA GLU A 292 -7.41 -8.10 -15.03
C GLU A 292 -7.11 -7.38 -13.71
N VAL A 293 -7.21 -6.07 -13.78
CA VAL A 293 -7.30 -5.15 -12.65
C VAL A 293 -8.71 -4.57 -12.61
N THR A 294 -9.33 -4.49 -11.44
CA THR A 294 -10.71 -4.00 -11.31
C THR A 294 -10.86 -2.96 -10.21
N VAL A 295 -11.76 -1.99 -10.44
CA VAL A 295 -12.29 -1.12 -9.39
C VAL A 295 -13.74 -1.53 -9.14
N ASN A 296 -14.02 -1.91 -7.90
CA ASN A 296 -15.28 -2.49 -7.49
C ASN A 296 -15.98 -1.58 -6.48
N LEU A 297 -17.27 -1.32 -6.71
CA LEU A 297 -18.19 -0.99 -5.63
C LEU A 297 -18.70 -2.31 -5.04
N THR A 298 -18.26 -2.58 -3.81
CA THR A 298 -18.29 -3.92 -3.22
C THR A 298 -19.55 -4.14 -2.38
N GLY A 299 -20.26 -5.22 -2.72
CA GLY A 299 -21.46 -5.73 -2.06
C GLY A 299 -21.32 -7.18 -1.62
N THR A 300 -20.17 -7.58 -1.08
CA THR A 300 -19.88 -8.97 -0.69
C THR A 300 -20.55 -9.39 0.61
N MET A 301 -20.92 -8.43 1.45
CA MET A 301 -21.67 -8.64 2.69
C MET A 301 -23.17 -8.43 2.48
N VAL A 302 -24.01 -9.22 3.17
CA VAL A 302 -25.48 -9.14 3.05
C VAL A 302 -25.97 -7.70 3.22
N ASP A 303 -25.48 -6.99 4.24
CA ASP A 303 -25.87 -5.61 4.50
C ASP A 303 -25.43 -4.62 3.40
N GLN A 304 -24.33 -4.91 2.70
CA GLN A 304 -23.88 -4.12 1.55
C GLN A 304 -24.70 -4.46 0.30
N TYR A 305 -24.93 -5.75 0.06
CA TYR A 305 -25.73 -6.27 -1.03
C TYR A 305 -27.15 -5.69 -1.02
N VAL A 306 -27.83 -5.70 0.12
CA VAL A 306 -29.20 -5.14 0.26
C VAL A 306 -29.26 -3.62 0.08
N ARG A 307 -28.12 -2.92 0.10
CA ARG A 307 -28.03 -1.50 -0.23
C ARG A 307 -27.79 -1.29 -1.73
N ILE A 308 -26.87 -2.06 -2.31
CA ILE A 308 -26.50 -1.92 -3.72
C ILE A 308 -27.63 -2.40 -4.65
N LYS A 309 -28.27 -3.53 -4.36
CA LYS A 309 -29.33 -4.08 -5.22
C LYS A 309 -30.49 -3.09 -5.46
N PRO A 310 -31.10 -2.45 -4.45
CA PRO A 310 -32.13 -1.45 -4.69
C PRO A 310 -31.61 -0.20 -5.41
N TRP A 311 -30.36 0.22 -5.13
CA TRP A 311 -29.76 1.37 -5.80
C TRP A 311 -29.62 1.16 -7.30
N LEU A 312 -29.26 -0.06 -7.75
CA LEU A 312 -29.17 -0.43 -9.17
C LEU A 312 -30.49 -0.23 -9.93
N ALA A 313 -31.63 -0.23 -9.24
CA ALA A 313 -32.96 -0.01 -9.82
C ALA A 313 -33.35 1.48 -9.91
N THR A 314 -32.53 2.38 -9.37
CA THR A 314 -32.87 3.81 -9.32
C THR A 314 -32.59 4.49 -10.65
N PRO A 315 -33.35 5.56 -11.00
CA PRO A 315 -33.04 6.38 -12.18
C PRO A 315 -31.63 6.97 -12.15
N ALA A 316 -31.09 7.24 -10.96
CA ALA A 316 -29.73 7.75 -10.80
C ALA A 316 -28.66 6.71 -11.21
N ALA A 317 -28.84 5.44 -10.85
CA ALA A 317 -27.96 4.37 -11.29
C ALA A 317 -28.08 4.12 -12.80
N GLU A 318 -29.31 4.09 -13.32
CA GLU A 318 -29.55 3.93 -14.77
C GLU A 318 -28.88 5.06 -15.58
N GLN A 319 -29.03 6.31 -15.16
CA GLN A 319 -28.35 7.45 -15.77
C GLN A 319 -26.83 7.32 -15.66
N PHE A 320 -26.30 6.93 -14.48
CA PHE A 320 -24.88 6.75 -14.27
C PHE A 320 -24.26 5.73 -15.25
N PHE A 321 -24.87 4.56 -15.42
CA PHE A 321 -24.36 3.54 -16.33
C PHE A 321 -24.57 3.89 -17.81
N SER A 322 -25.62 4.63 -18.13
CA SER A 322 -25.82 5.18 -19.47
C SER A 322 -24.71 6.16 -19.85
N ASP A 323 -24.32 7.04 -18.92
CA ASP A 323 -23.28 8.05 -19.15
C ASP A 323 -21.86 7.48 -19.11
N ASN A 324 -21.69 6.31 -18.49
CA ASN A 324 -20.39 5.69 -18.27
C ASN A 324 -20.43 4.22 -18.70
N PRO A 325 -20.37 3.92 -20.01
CA PRO A 325 -20.46 2.55 -20.49
C PRO A 325 -19.24 1.68 -20.11
N GLY A 326 -19.47 0.37 -20.05
CA GLY A 326 -18.45 -0.64 -19.76
C GLY A 326 -18.25 -0.94 -18.27
N TYR A 327 -19.30 -0.82 -17.47
CA TYR A 327 -19.36 -1.51 -16.17
C TYR A 327 -19.99 -2.88 -16.35
N SER A 328 -19.55 -3.80 -15.50
CA SER A 328 -20.17 -5.09 -15.33
C SER A 328 -20.66 -5.29 -13.90
N LEU A 329 -21.58 -6.23 -13.74
CA LEU A 329 -22.02 -6.74 -12.45
C LEU A 329 -21.49 -8.17 -12.29
N ASP A 330 -20.57 -8.35 -11.35
CA ASP A 330 -20.03 -9.66 -11.01
C ASP A 330 -20.84 -10.25 -9.88
N LEU A 331 -21.32 -11.48 -10.09
CA LEU A 331 -22.10 -12.20 -9.10
C LEU A 331 -21.22 -13.22 -8.40
N PHE A 332 -21.24 -13.18 -7.08
CA PHE A 332 -20.51 -14.10 -6.21
C PHE A 332 -21.49 -14.86 -5.33
N ARG A 333 -21.24 -16.16 -5.18
CA ARG A 333 -21.84 -16.97 -4.14
C ARG A 333 -20.88 -17.03 -2.97
N ARG A 334 -21.40 -16.74 -1.77
CA ARG A 334 -20.62 -16.83 -0.53
C ARG A 334 -21.09 -18.00 0.30
N TYR A 335 -20.14 -18.84 0.72
CA TYR A 335 -20.40 -20.04 1.51
C TYR A 335 -20.11 -19.81 2.98
N VAL A 336 -21.00 -20.29 3.85
CA VAL A 336 -20.75 -20.34 5.28
C VAL A 336 -19.55 -21.25 5.61
N LYS A 337 -18.80 -20.92 6.67
CA LYS A 337 -17.84 -21.87 7.24
C LYS A 337 -18.59 -22.85 8.15
N ARG A 338 -18.57 -24.14 7.80
CA ARG A 338 -19.09 -25.20 8.70
C ARG A 338 -18.12 -25.39 9.87
N SER A 339 -18.46 -24.85 11.03
CA SER A 339 -17.76 -25.19 12.28
C SER A 339 -18.31 -26.50 12.82
N LYS A 340 -17.42 -27.44 13.17
CA LYS A 340 -17.80 -28.72 13.81
C LYS A 340 -18.52 -28.54 15.16
N HIS A 341 -18.41 -27.35 15.76
CA HIS A 341 -18.91 -27.06 17.11
C HIS A 341 -20.00 -25.97 17.15
N ALA A 342 -20.21 -25.23 16.07
CA ALA A 342 -21.26 -24.20 16.04
C ALA A 342 -22.53 -24.76 15.40
N GLN A 343 -23.63 -24.75 16.14
CA GLN A 343 -24.97 -25.02 15.59
C GLN A 343 -25.48 -23.87 14.69
N LYS A 344 -24.74 -22.75 14.61
CA LYS A 344 -25.12 -21.56 13.84
C LYS A 344 -24.11 -21.28 12.72
N PRO A 345 -24.59 -20.75 11.57
CA PRO A 345 -23.73 -20.30 10.48
C PRO A 345 -22.69 -19.29 10.95
N VAL A 346 -21.42 -19.54 10.69
CA VAL A 346 -20.33 -18.57 10.91
C VAL A 346 -19.85 -18.06 9.56
N TRP A 347 -19.99 -16.75 9.35
CA TRP A 347 -19.67 -16.10 8.07
C TRP A 347 -18.26 -15.48 8.03
N GLN A 348 -17.53 -15.53 9.14
CA GLN A 348 -16.15 -15.07 9.20
C GLN A 348 -15.25 -15.99 8.38
N ASN A 349 -14.39 -15.40 7.54
CA ASN A 349 -13.53 -16.09 6.57
C ASN A 349 -14.34 -17.04 5.67
N SER A 350 -15.48 -16.56 5.19
CA SER A 350 -16.31 -17.29 4.24
C SER A 350 -15.60 -17.38 2.90
N ARG A 351 -15.80 -18.50 2.20
CA ARG A 351 -15.30 -18.70 0.85
C ARG A 351 -16.25 -18.04 -0.15
N PHE A 352 -15.67 -17.44 -1.19
CA PHE A 352 -16.40 -16.86 -2.30
C PHE A 352 -16.22 -17.74 -3.55
N GLU A 353 -17.22 -17.75 -4.42
CA GLU A 353 -17.17 -18.35 -5.74
C GLU A 353 -17.76 -17.36 -6.74
N PHE A 354 -16.98 -16.99 -7.74
CA PHE A 354 -17.48 -16.23 -8.87
C PHE A 354 -18.42 -17.08 -9.71
N ILE A 355 -19.63 -16.57 -9.98
CA ILE A 355 -20.68 -17.29 -10.70
C ILE A 355 -20.75 -16.84 -12.15
N ARG A 356 -20.88 -15.52 -12.38
CA ARG A 356 -20.95 -14.93 -13.73
C ARG A 356 -20.75 -13.41 -13.67
N ARG A 357 -20.40 -12.85 -14.82
CA ARG A 357 -20.33 -11.41 -15.09
C ARG A 357 -21.46 -11.01 -16.04
N ILE A 358 -22.18 -9.94 -15.72
CA ILE A 358 -23.26 -9.37 -16.54
C ILE A 358 -22.84 -7.99 -17.03
N ASP A 359 -22.94 -7.71 -18.32
CA ASP A 359 -22.73 -6.36 -18.84
C ASP A 359 -23.94 -5.47 -18.49
N ILE A 360 -23.73 -4.46 -17.64
CA ILE A 360 -24.81 -3.59 -17.17
C ILE A 360 -25.42 -2.80 -18.33
N GLY A 361 -24.64 -2.45 -19.35
CA GLY A 361 -25.13 -1.68 -20.50
C GLY A 361 -26.14 -2.43 -21.38
N THR A 362 -26.31 -3.73 -21.17
CA THR A 362 -27.22 -4.57 -21.96
C THR A 362 -28.62 -4.71 -21.36
N LEU A 363 -28.84 -4.22 -20.13
CA LEU A 363 -30.08 -4.38 -19.38
C LEU A 363 -30.60 -3.04 -18.85
N SER A 364 -31.92 -2.89 -18.78
CA SER A 364 -32.53 -1.82 -17.97
C SER A 364 -32.34 -2.11 -16.47
N GLY A 365 -32.52 -1.09 -15.62
CA GLY A 365 -32.43 -1.27 -14.17
C GLY A 365 -33.33 -2.41 -13.64
N ASN A 366 -34.56 -2.52 -14.16
CA ASN A 366 -35.47 -3.62 -13.83
C ASN A 366 -35.00 -4.98 -14.36
N GLY A 367 -34.38 -5.02 -15.54
CA GLY A 367 -33.77 -6.23 -16.07
C GLY A 367 -32.62 -6.74 -15.20
N LEU A 368 -31.80 -5.82 -14.68
CA LEU A 368 -30.70 -6.15 -13.78
C LEU A 368 -31.21 -6.70 -12.43
N VAL A 369 -32.24 -6.09 -11.86
CA VAL A 369 -32.87 -6.58 -10.62
C VAL A 369 -33.48 -7.97 -10.83
N ALA A 370 -34.14 -8.23 -11.96
CA ALA A 370 -34.70 -9.54 -12.26
C ALA A 370 -33.60 -10.64 -12.32
N GLN A 371 -32.44 -10.32 -12.89
CA GLN A 371 -31.28 -11.24 -12.91
C GLN A 371 -30.72 -11.50 -11.50
N LEU A 372 -30.78 -10.51 -10.61
CA LEU A 372 -30.38 -10.66 -9.20
C LEU A 372 -31.40 -11.46 -8.38
N ASP A 373 -32.70 -11.27 -8.62
CA ASP A 373 -33.77 -12.06 -7.99
C ASP A 373 -33.69 -13.53 -8.39
N GLU A 374 -33.43 -13.82 -9.67
CA GLU A 374 -33.20 -15.18 -10.16
C GLU A 374 -31.96 -15.80 -9.49
N PHE A 375 -30.86 -15.05 -9.41
CA PHE A 375 -29.64 -15.50 -8.75
C PHE A 375 -29.89 -15.82 -7.27
N GLU A 376 -30.52 -14.92 -6.52
CA GLU A 376 -30.89 -15.14 -5.11
C GLU A 376 -31.75 -16.37 -4.92
N SER A 377 -32.73 -16.58 -5.81
CA SER A 377 -33.63 -17.72 -5.76
C SER A 377 -32.92 -19.06 -6.00
N SER A 378 -31.73 -19.03 -6.62
CA SER A 378 -30.89 -20.20 -6.83
C SER A 378 -30.03 -20.59 -5.62
N LEU A 379 -29.94 -19.73 -4.59
CA LEU A 379 -29.06 -19.93 -3.44
C LEU A 379 -29.73 -20.75 -2.33
N ASP A 380 -28.94 -21.57 -1.64
CA ASP A 380 -29.37 -22.16 -0.38
C ASP A 380 -29.52 -21.06 0.70
N PRO A 381 -30.73 -20.80 1.22
CA PRO A 381 -30.96 -19.66 2.11
C PRO A 381 -30.25 -19.78 3.47
N VAL A 382 -29.82 -20.99 3.85
CA VAL A 382 -29.14 -21.28 5.11
C VAL A 382 -27.63 -21.19 4.92
N TRP A 383 -27.12 -21.79 3.85
CA TRP A 383 -25.69 -22.02 3.69
C TRP A 383 -25.00 -21.06 2.74
N GLU A 384 -25.76 -20.32 1.95
CA GLU A 384 -25.26 -19.44 0.91
C GLU A 384 -25.80 -18.02 1.07
N LYS A 385 -25.00 -17.05 0.64
CA LYS A 385 -25.41 -15.64 0.52
C LYS A 385 -24.95 -15.05 -0.80
N PRO A 386 -25.72 -14.12 -1.37
CA PRO A 386 -25.29 -13.42 -2.57
C PRO A 386 -24.21 -12.40 -2.21
N GLY A 387 -23.31 -12.15 -3.14
CA GLY A 387 -22.39 -11.02 -3.16
C GLY A 387 -22.32 -10.45 -4.57
N ILE A 388 -22.10 -9.14 -4.68
CA ILE A 388 -21.98 -8.47 -5.97
C ILE A 388 -20.84 -7.45 -5.97
N HIS A 389 -20.17 -7.31 -7.12
CA HIS A 389 -19.33 -6.14 -7.43
C HIS A 389 -19.91 -5.42 -8.63
N VAL A 390 -20.14 -4.11 -8.51
CA VAL A 390 -20.28 -3.23 -9.68
C VAL A 390 -18.85 -2.85 -10.08
N CYS A 391 -18.40 -3.37 -11.22
CA CYS A 391 -16.99 -3.45 -11.58
C CYS A 391 -16.69 -2.64 -12.84
N ARG A 392 -15.60 -1.88 -12.79
CA ARG A 392 -14.88 -1.43 -13.98
C ARG A 392 -13.59 -2.26 -14.08
N ALA A 393 -13.39 -2.93 -15.22
CA ALA A 393 -12.25 -3.81 -15.44
C ALA A 393 -11.28 -3.27 -16.51
N TRP A 394 -10.00 -3.52 -16.29
CA TRP A 394 -8.92 -3.36 -17.26
C TRP A 394 -8.27 -4.73 -17.49
N PRO A 395 -8.43 -5.32 -18.69
CA PRO A 395 -7.79 -6.59 -19.03
C PRO A 395 -6.28 -6.52 -18.84
N ARG A 396 -5.66 -7.66 -18.56
CA ARG A 396 -4.22 -7.83 -18.32
C ARG A 396 -3.37 -7.05 -19.33
N GLU A 397 -3.66 -7.18 -20.62
CA GLU A 397 -2.89 -6.52 -21.69
C GLU A 397 -2.95 -4.99 -21.56
N LEU A 398 -4.12 -4.45 -21.26
CA LEU A 398 -4.30 -3.00 -21.06
C LEU A 398 -3.66 -2.53 -19.75
N ALA A 399 -3.77 -3.33 -18.69
CA ALA A 399 -3.23 -2.98 -17.37
C ALA A 399 -1.69 -3.00 -17.34
N GLN A 400 -1.07 -3.83 -18.18
CA GLN A 400 0.39 -3.94 -18.30
C GLN A 400 1.02 -2.77 -19.06
N ASP A 401 0.39 -2.36 -20.16
CA ASP A 401 0.98 -1.39 -21.09
C ASP A 401 0.58 0.07 -20.80
N SER A 402 -0.37 0.28 -19.89
CA SER A 402 -0.94 1.61 -19.64
C SER A 402 -0.24 2.33 -18.48
N ILE A 403 0.67 3.26 -18.82
CA ILE A 403 1.19 4.26 -17.86
C ILE A 403 0.07 5.14 -17.27
N GLU A 404 -1.06 5.23 -17.97
CA GLU A 404 -2.24 6.00 -17.56
C GLU A 404 -3.20 5.23 -16.65
N LEU A 405 -2.98 3.93 -16.43
CA LEU A 405 -3.86 3.09 -15.60
C LEU A 405 -4.20 3.72 -14.24
N PRO A 406 -3.25 4.30 -13.49
CA PRO A 406 -3.55 4.91 -12.17
C PRO A 406 -4.44 6.14 -12.29
N THR A 407 -4.22 6.96 -13.32
CA THR A 407 -5.07 8.12 -13.61
C THR A 407 -6.47 7.66 -14.00
N GLN A 408 -6.58 6.59 -14.79
CA GLN A 408 -7.85 5.99 -15.17
C GLN A 408 -8.59 5.43 -13.94
N ILE A 409 -7.90 4.70 -13.06
CA ILE A 409 -8.42 4.19 -11.80
C ILE A 409 -8.88 5.34 -10.89
N ALA A 410 -8.08 6.40 -10.74
CA ALA A 410 -8.45 7.55 -9.93
C ALA A 410 -9.69 8.29 -10.44
N ASN A 411 -9.78 8.47 -11.76
CA ASN A 411 -10.97 9.03 -12.39
C ASN A 411 -12.19 8.13 -12.16
N GLU A 412 -11.98 6.81 -12.20
CA GLU A 412 -13.03 5.83 -11.96
C GLU A 412 -13.52 5.85 -10.51
N VAL A 413 -12.61 5.85 -9.55
CA VAL A 413 -12.94 6.06 -8.13
C VAL A 413 -13.71 7.36 -7.93
N LYS A 414 -13.26 8.46 -8.55
CA LYS A 414 -13.93 9.76 -8.47
C LYS A 414 -15.36 9.71 -9.01
N ARG A 415 -15.62 8.97 -10.10
CA ARG A 415 -16.97 8.75 -10.65
C ARG A 415 -17.86 7.96 -9.71
N LEU A 416 -17.31 6.98 -8.99
CA LEU A 416 -18.08 6.13 -8.07
C LEU A 416 -18.37 6.78 -6.70
N ILE A 417 -17.68 7.86 -6.32
CA ILE A 417 -17.89 8.54 -5.03
C ILE A 417 -19.36 8.98 -4.79
N PRO A 418 -20.09 9.60 -5.74
CA PRO A 418 -21.50 9.94 -5.56
C PRO A 418 -22.37 8.72 -5.26
N ALA A 419 -22.22 7.62 -6.02
CA ALA A 419 -22.94 6.37 -5.78
C ALA A 419 -22.64 5.80 -4.39
N LEU A 420 -21.37 5.78 -4.01
CA LEU A 420 -20.91 5.33 -2.69
C LEU A 420 -21.54 6.16 -1.56
N ARG A 421 -21.65 7.48 -1.72
CA ARG A 421 -22.31 8.36 -0.73
C ARG A 421 -23.79 8.06 -0.60
N ASP A 422 -24.48 7.86 -1.71
CA ASP A 422 -25.92 7.55 -1.69
C ASP A 422 -26.21 6.23 -0.98
N LEU A 423 -25.37 5.23 -1.20
CA LEU A 423 -25.47 3.92 -0.55
C LEU A 423 -25.18 3.93 0.95
N ARG A 424 -24.49 4.97 1.43
CA ARG A 424 -24.04 5.11 2.82
C ARG A 424 -24.91 6.06 3.64
N LYS A 425 -25.91 6.70 3.02
CA LYS A 425 -27.04 7.32 3.72
C LYS A 425 -27.91 6.22 4.34
#